data_AF-A0ABD5PCN4-F1
#
_entry.id   AF-A0ABD5PCN4-F1
#
_cell.length_a   1.000
_cell.length_b   1.000
_cell.length_c   1.000
_cell.angle_alpha   90.00
_cell.angle_beta   90.00
_cell.angle_gamma   90.00
#
_symmetry.space_group_name_H-M   'P 1'
#
loop_
_entity.id
_entity.type
_entity.pdbx_description
1 polymer ?
#
loop_
_entity_poly.entity_id
_entity_poly.type
_entity_poly.pdbx_seq_one_letter_code
_entity_poly.pdbx_strand_id
1 'polypeptide(L)'
;MLPTDPGRRLRGSVLATVGFVLSPLSWWNDLLVNVPLAYAFATVVALAARDQFLPALVVGYWLTNVVGLVLLHVGAQDVVSEEGRSYTKRALLTDVVLAVGYTVLVVAAVRVGWLGLPAGLPG
;
A
#
# COMPACT_ATOMS: atom_id res chain seq x y z
N MET A 1 -2.38 16.44 -33.49
CA MET A 1 -3.18 16.52 -32.25
C MET A 1 -4.22 15.41 -32.31
N LEU A 2 -4.04 14.34 -31.53
CA LEU A 2 -5.09 13.31 -31.40
C LEU A 2 -6.22 13.90 -30.53
N PRO A 3 -7.50 13.62 -30.82
CA PRO A 3 -8.61 14.05 -29.97
C PRO A 3 -8.39 13.54 -28.55
N THR A 4 -8.57 14.39 -27.55
CA THR A 4 -8.62 13.96 -26.15
C THR A 4 -9.83 13.05 -25.99
N ASP A 5 -9.64 11.72 -26.00
CA ASP A 5 -10.73 10.77 -25.79
C ASP A 5 -11.38 11.02 -24.43
N PRO A 6 -12.62 11.56 -24.37
CA PRO A 6 -13.25 11.92 -23.10
C PRO A 6 -13.42 10.71 -22.18
N GLY A 7 -13.61 9.52 -22.77
CA GLY A 7 -13.67 8.26 -22.04
C GLY A 7 -12.34 7.87 -21.37
N ARG A 8 -11.20 8.20 -21.98
CA ARG A 8 -9.88 7.89 -21.41
C ARG A 8 -9.59 8.77 -20.19
N ARG A 9 -9.91 10.07 -20.28
CA ARG A 9 -9.82 11.00 -19.16
C ARG A 9 -10.76 10.62 -18.00
N LEU A 10 -12.01 10.23 -18.30
CA LEU A 10 -12.95 9.78 -17.28
C LEU A 10 -12.46 8.53 -16.55
N ARG A 11 -12.01 7.52 -17.30
CA ARG A 11 -11.42 6.30 -16.74
C ARG A 11 -10.19 6.63 -15.88
N GLY A 12 -9.31 7.49 -16.36
CA GLY A 12 -8.14 7.96 -15.62
C GLY A 12 -8.51 8.60 -14.29
N SER A 13 -9.49 9.50 -14.28
CA SER A 13 -9.98 10.16 -13.06
C SER A 13 -10.59 9.19 -12.06
N VAL A 14 -11.38 8.21 -12.52
CA VAL A 14 -11.96 7.17 -11.65
C VAL A 14 -10.84 6.31 -11.04
N LEU A 15 -9.91 5.82 -11.86
CA LEU A 15 -8.77 5.02 -11.39
C LEU A 15 -7.89 5.79 -10.42
N ALA A 16 -7.64 7.08 -10.68
CA ALA A 16 -6.87 7.95 -9.81
C ALA A 16 -7.57 8.14 -8.46
N THR A 17 -8.89 8.33 -8.47
CA THR A 17 -9.67 8.55 -7.25
C THR A 17 -9.76 7.28 -6.40
N VAL A 18 -10.09 6.15 -7.02
CA VAL A 18 -10.14 4.84 -6.36
C VAL A 18 -8.75 4.47 -5.83
N GLY A 19 -7.71 4.69 -6.64
CA GLY A 19 -6.34 4.47 -6.23
C GLY A 19 -5.91 5.38 -5.08
N PHE A 20 -6.28 6.65 -5.10
CA PHE A 20 -6.02 7.56 -4.00
C PHE A 20 -6.65 7.07 -2.70
N VAL A 21 -7.92 6.64 -2.74
CA VAL A 21 -8.67 6.11 -1.59
C VAL A 21 -8.11 4.78 -1.06
N LEU A 22 -7.51 3.93 -1.91
CA LEU A 22 -6.88 2.68 -1.49
C LEU A 22 -5.40 2.85 -1.12
N SER A 23 -4.75 3.94 -1.54
CA SER A 23 -3.32 4.16 -1.30
C SER A 23 -3.07 4.63 0.14
N PRO A 24 -1.85 4.41 0.68
CA PRO A 24 -1.43 4.91 1.99
C PRO A 24 -1.19 6.43 2.01
N LEU A 25 -1.57 7.17 0.95
CA LEU A 25 -1.37 8.61 0.84
C LEU A 25 -2.20 9.42 1.83
N SER A 26 -3.35 8.90 2.24
CA SER A 26 -4.19 9.51 3.27
C SER A 26 -4.38 8.53 4.41
N TRP A 27 -3.95 8.91 5.60
CA TRP A 27 -4.02 8.05 6.78
C TRP A 27 -5.44 7.57 7.14
N TRP A 28 -6.49 8.32 6.77
CA TRP A 28 -7.88 7.92 6.99
C TRP A 28 -8.31 6.73 6.10
N ASN A 29 -7.70 6.59 4.92
CA ASN A 29 -7.92 5.47 4.00
C ASN A 29 -7.57 4.15 4.68
N ASP A 30 -6.44 4.16 5.39
CA ASP A 30 -5.95 2.95 6.03
C ASP A 30 -6.94 2.46 7.08
N LEU A 31 -7.46 3.36 7.91
CA LEU A 31 -8.38 3.02 8.97
C LEU A 31 -9.78 2.63 8.48
N LEU A 32 -10.33 3.35 7.49
CA LEU A 32 -11.73 3.19 7.06
C LEU A 32 -11.91 2.26 5.87
N VAL A 33 -10.86 2.02 5.08
CA VAL A 33 -10.93 1.25 3.84
C VAL A 33 -9.97 0.06 3.90
N ASN A 34 -8.67 0.30 4.06
CA ASN A 34 -7.68 -0.77 3.90
C ASN A 34 -7.72 -1.79 5.03
N VAL A 35 -7.88 -1.36 6.30
CA VAL A 35 -8.01 -2.26 7.46
C VAL A 35 -9.32 -3.07 7.40
N PRO A 36 -10.51 -2.48 7.15
CA PRO A 36 -11.73 -3.27 6.96
C PRO A 36 -11.66 -4.26 5.81
N LEU A 37 -11.08 -3.86 4.66
CA LEU A 37 -10.88 -4.76 3.52
C LEU A 37 -9.90 -5.87 3.84
N ALA A 38 -8.78 -5.55 4.50
CA ALA A 38 -7.80 -6.53 4.95
C ALA A 38 -8.41 -7.51 5.96
N TYR A 39 -9.25 -7.02 6.87
CA TYR A 39 -9.95 -7.84 7.86
C TYR A 39 -10.97 -8.77 7.19
N ALA A 40 -11.75 -8.26 6.24
CA ALA A 40 -12.66 -9.08 5.45
C ALA A 40 -11.89 -10.19 4.71
N PHE A 41 -10.79 -9.83 4.04
CA PHE A 41 -9.91 -10.79 3.38
C PHE A 41 -9.36 -11.85 4.35
N ALA A 42 -8.80 -11.41 5.49
CA ALA A 42 -8.27 -12.30 6.52
C ALA A 42 -9.33 -13.23 7.09
N THR A 43 -10.56 -12.73 7.26
CA THR A 43 -11.71 -13.52 7.72
C THR A 43 -12.02 -14.64 6.74
N VAL A 44 -12.06 -14.33 5.43
CA VAL A 44 -12.28 -15.34 4.38
C VAL A 44 -11.17 -16.40 4.39
N VAL A 45 -9.90 -15.99 4.50
CA VAL A 45 -8.77 -16.93 4.59
C VAL A 45 -8.87 -17.80 5.86
N ALA A 46 -9.26 -17.21 6.98
CA ALA A 46 -9.40 -17.91 8.25
C ALA A 46 -10.54 -18.95 8.28
N LEU A 47 -11.50 -18.87 7.34
CA LEU A 47 -12.50 -19.94 7.16
C LEU A 47 -11.84 -21.27 6.74
N ALA A 48 -10.74 -21.22 5.98
CA ALA A 48 -9.99 -22.39 5.56
C ALA A 48 -8.86 -22.74 6.53
N ALA A 49 -8.16 -21.74 7.09
CA ALA A 49 -7.04 -21.94 8.00
C ALA A 49 -7.00 -20.85 9.09
N ARG A 50 -7.55 -21.16 10.27
CA ARG A 50 -7.77 -20.17 11.35
C ARG A 50 -6.49 -19.54 11.88
N ASP A 51 -5.39 -20.29 11.91
CA ASP A 51 -4.05 -19.85 12.32
C ASP A 51 -3.43 -18.83 11.35
N GLN A 52 -3.95 -18.75 10.12
CA GLN A 52 -3.47 -17.84 9.09
C GLN A 52 -4.13 -16.46 9.13
N PHE A 53 -5.02 -16.19 10.10
CA PHE A 53 -5.75 -14.92 10.17
C PHE A 53 -4.83 -13.70 10.24
N LEU A 54 -3.87 -13.68 11.19
CA LEU A 54 -2.96 -12.54 11.36
C LEU A 54 -2.02 -12.35 10.15
N PRO A 55 -1.37 -13.41 9.61
CA PRO A 55 -0.64 -13.30 8.36
C PRO A 55 -1.49 -12.77 7.20
N ALA A 56 -2.71 -13.27 7.06
CA ALA A 56 -3.63 -12.86 6.00
C ALA A 56 -4.09 -11.40 6.16
N LEU A 57 -4.28 -10.91 7.38
CA LEU A 57 -4.60 -9.52 7.67
C LEU A 57 -3.47 -8.58 7.23
N VAL A 58 -2.22 -8.92 7.56
CA VAL A 58 -1.05 -8.14 7.15
C VAL A 58 -0.90 -8.15 5.63
N VAL A 59 -1.02 -9.32 5.00
CA VAL A 59 -0.96 -9.46 3.54
C VAL A 59 -2.10 -8.69 2.87
N GLY A 60 -3.32 -8.80 3.37
CA GLY A 60 -4.48 -8.08 2.85
C GLY A 60 -4.30 -6.56 2.90
N TYR A 61 -3.76 -6.05 4.01
CA TYR A 61 -3.46 -4.63 4.17
C TYR A 61 -2.34 -4.15 3.23
N TRP A 62 -1.31 -4.97 3.01
CA TRP A 62 -0.28 -4.65 2.02
C TRP A 62 -0.83 -4.68 0.59
N LEU A 63 -1.70 -5.64 0.28
CA LEU A 63 -2.32 -5.76 -1.04
C LEU A 63 -3.21 -4.55 -1.36
N THR A 64 -4.06 -4.10 -0.42
CA THR A 64 -4.91 -2.91 -0.62
C THR A 64 -4.07 -1.66 -0.87
N ASN A 65 -2.99 -1.47 -0.11
CA ASN A 65 -2.04 -0.39 -0.30
C ASN A 65 -1.34 -0.41 -1.66
N VAL A 66 -0.84 -1.57 -2.09
CA VAL A 66 -0.16 -1.73 -3.39
C VAL A 66 -1.14 -1.51 -4.53
N VAL A 67 -2.33 -2.09 -4.46
CA VAL A 67 -3.39 -1.90 -5.46
C VAL A 67 -3.77 -0.44 -5.55
N GLY A 68 -3.93 0.26 -4.42
CA GLY A 68 -4.21 1.69 -4.39
C GLY A 68 -3.15 2.53 -5.10
N LEU A 69 -1.87 2.27 -4.82
CA LEU A 69 -0.76 2.96 -5.49
C LEU A 69 -0.72 2.69 -7.00
N VAL A 70 -1.00 1.44 -7.43
CA VAL A 70 -1.04 1.08 -8.85
C VAL A 70 -2.20 1.77 -9.56
N LEU A 71 -3.41 1.71 -9.01
CA LEU A 71 -4.59 2.35 -9.59
C LEU A 71 -4.41 3.87 -9.67
N LEU A 72 -3.83 4.47 -8.63
CA LEU A 72 -3.54 5.89 -8.61
C LEU A 72 -2.55 6.26 -9.71
N HIS A 73 -1.49 5.46 -9.87
CA HIS A 73 -0.48 5.72 -10.87
C HIS A 73 -1.02 5.63 -12.29
N VAL A 74 -1.76 4.56 -12.58
CA VAL A 74 -2.38 4.35 -13.90
C VAL A 74 -3.39 5.45 -14.20
N GLY A 75 -4.26 5.77 -13.22
CA GLY A 75 -5.24 6.82 -13.37
C GLY A 75 -4.62 8.21 -13.55
N ALA A 76 -3.57 8.51 -12.80
CA ALA A 76 -2.85 9.76 -12.93
C ALA A 76 -2.13 9.87 -14.28
N GLN A 77 -1.60 8.80 -14.85
CA GLN A 77 -0.99 8.83 -16.20
C GLN A 77 -2.02 9.14 -17.28
N ASP A 78 -3.21 8.57 -17.17
CA ASP A 78 -4.32 8.83 -18.10
C ASP A 78 -4.85 10.28 -18.01
N VAL A 79 -4.67 10.95 -16.86
CA VAL A 79 -5.10 12.34 -16.60
C VAL A 79 -4.01 13.38 -16.86
N VAL A 80 -2.75 13.09 -16.50
CA VAL A 80 -1.62 14.06 -16.44
C VAL A 80 -0.79 14.09 -17.73
N SER A 81 -1.15 13.31 -18.76
CA SER A 81 -0.46 13.31 -20.06
C SER A 81 -0.46 14.66 -20.82
N GLU A 82 -0.98 15.76 -20.24
CA GLU A 82 -1.00 17.09 -20.87
C GLU A 82 -0.13 18.19 -20.22
N GLU A 83 0.30 18.11 -18.96
CA GLU A 83 1.02 19.24 -18.35
C GLU A 83 2.24 18.81 -17.51
N GLY A 84 3.43 19.10 -18.06
CA GLY A 84 4.71 18.78 -17.45
C GLY A 84 5.00 19.58 -16.18
N ARG A 85 5.33 18.86 -15.09
CA ARG A 85 6.44 19.20 -14.19
C ARG A 85 6.77 18.03 -13.27
N SER A 86 7.90 17.39 -13.58
CA SER A 86 8.49 16.26 -12.89
C SER A 86 9.40 16.74 -11.75
N TYR A 87 8.86 16.85 -10.54
CA TYR A 87 9.60 16.53 -9.32
C TYR A 87 8.69 15.60 -8.52
N THR A 88 9.02 14.32 -8.55
CA THR A 88 8.01 13.27 -8.37
C THR A 88 7.70 13.14 -6.88
N LYS A 89 6.56 13.70 -6.43
CA LYS A 89 5.98 13.48 -5.08
C LYS A 89 5.88 11.99 -4.72
N ARG A 90 5.90 11.13 -5.75
CA ARG A 90 6.06 9.67 -5.73
C ARG A 90 7.39 9.20 -5.13
N ALA A 91 8.53 9.80 -5.48
CA ALA A 91 9.85 9.41 -4.95
C ALA A 91 9.92 9.66 -3.43
N LEU A 92 9.43 10.82 -2.99
CA LEU A 92 9.42 11.18 -1.57
C LEU A 92 8.51 10.26 -0.74
N LEU A 93 7.36 9.85 -1.30
CA LEU A 93 6.44 8.95 -0.60
C LEU A 93 6.90 7.49 -0.63
N THR A 94 7.53 7.06 -1.73
CA THR A 94 8.17 5.75 -1.84
C THR A 94 9.29 5.59 -0.83
N ASP A 95 10.12 6.63 -0.63
CA ASP A 95 11.22 6.59 0.34
C ASP A 95 10.71 6.50 1.79
N VAL A 96 9.61 7.20 2.12
CA VAL A 96 9.00 7.15 3.46
C VAL A 96 8.34 5.80 3.73
N VAL A 97 7.62 5.23 2.76
CA VAL A 97 7.03 3.89 2.89
C VAL A 97 8.10 2.81 2.99
N LEU A 98 9.20 2.92 2.22
CA LEU A 98 10.36 2.03 2.34
C LEU A 98 11.02 2.10 3.72
N ALA A 99 11.21 3.32 4.28
CA ALA A 99 11.84 3.49 5.59
C ALA A 99 10.98 2.93 6.74
N VAL A 100 9.66 3.13 6.69
CA VAL A 100 8.73 2.63 7.72
C VAL A 100 8.56 1.12 7.60
N GLY A 101 8.39 0.58 6.40
CA GLY A 101 8.31 -0.86 6.16
C GLY A 101 9.60 -1.59 6.59
N TYR A 102 10.76 -1.02 6.29
CA TYR A 102 12.05 -1.57 6.69
C TYR A 102 12.22 -1.60 8.21
N THR A 103 11.77 -0.56 8.93
CA THR A 103 11.83 -0.52 10.39
C THR A 103 10.94 -1.60 11.03
N VAL A 104 9.73 -1.81 10.50
CA VAL A 104 8.81 -2.85 10.99
C VAL A 104 9.39 -4.25 10.74
N LEU A 105 10.02 -4.47 9.59
CA LEU A 105 10.71 -5.73 9.25
C LEU A 105 11.88 -6.02 10.18
N VAL A 106 12.69 -5.01 10.50
CA VAL A 106 13.82 -5.15 11.43
C VAL A 106 13.33 -5.49 12.84
N VAL A 107 12.29 -4.81 13.33
CA VAL A 107 11.71 -5.11 14.66
C VAL A 107 11.10 -6.52 14.70
N ALA A 108 10.45 -6.95 13.61
CA ALA A 108 9.95 -8.32 13.49
C ALA A 108 11.09 -9.35 13.48
N ALA A 109 12.19 -9.09 12.76
CA ALA A 109 13.37 -9.97 12.72
C ALA A 109 14.06 -10.11 14.09
N VAL A 110 14.09 -9.04 14.89
CA VAL A 110 14.56 -9.08 16.29
C VAL A 110 13.64 -9.95 17.15
N ARG A 111 12.32 -9.81 17.01
CA ARG A 111 11.33 -10.56 17.80
C ARG A 111 11.29 -12.07 17.48
N VAL A 112 11.64 -12.44 16.24
CA VAL A 112 11.74 -13.85 15.79
C VAL A 112 13.12 -14.46 16.15
N GLY A 113 14.07 -13.65 16.67
CA GLY A 113 15.35 -14.13 17.19
C GLY A 113 16.47 -14.27 16.14
N TRP A 114 16.28 -13.78 14.92
CA TRP A 114 17.33 -13.78 13.89
C TRP A 114 18.44 -12.76 14.17
N LEU A 115 18.14 -11.71 14.93
CA LEU A 115 19.11 -10.75 15.45
C LEU A 115 19.21 -10.95 16.97
N GLY A 116 19.92 -12.00 17.39
CA GLY A 116 20.16 -12.29 18.81
C GLY A 116 21.12 -11.30 19.45
N LEU A 117 20.86 -10.93 20.71
CA LEU A 117 21.79 -10.16 21.55
C LEU A 117 23.14 -10.87 21.62
N PRO A 118 24.28 -10.16 21.50
CA PRO A 118 25.60 -10.76 21.69
C PRO A 118 25.67 -11.41 23.07
N ALA A 119 26.31 -12.59 23.15
CA ALA A 119 26.25 -13.55 24.25
C ALA A 119 26.91 -13.10 25.59
N GLY A 120 26.76 -11.84 26.00
CA GLY A 120 27.43 -11.26 27.16
C GLY A 120 26.58 -10.34 28.04
N LEU A 121 25.25 -10.33 27.90
CA LEU A 121 24.36 -9.59 28.81
C LEU A 121 23.70 -10.56 29.80
N PRO A 122 23.85 -10.36 31.13
CA PRO A 122 23.27 -11.25 32.12
C PRO A 122 21.74 -11.18 32.08
N GLY A 123 21.10 -12.36 32.08
CA GLY A 123 19.65 -12.56 32.06
C GLY A 123 19.03 -12.73 33.44
#